data_AF-A0A9X9F5J7-F1
#
_entry.id   AF-A0A9X9F5J7-F1
#
_cell.length_a   1.000
_cell.length_b   1.000
_cell.length_c   1.000
_cell.angle_alpha   90.00
_cell.angle_beta   90.00
_cell.angle_gamma   90.00
#
_symmetry.space_group_name_H-M   'P 1'
#
loop_
_entity.id
_entity.type
_entity.pdbx_description
1 polymer ?
#
loop_
_entity_poly.entity_id
_entity_poly.type
_entity_poly.pdbx_seq_one_letter_code
_entity_poly.pdbx_strand_id
1 'polypeptide(L)'
;VELSAVVGIWSVELALIIGILTTLLLYWKRVVTGFQAGLNTSIGGALLATMNTGAEFGFGGVIAALPGFAIMRDGISVTFTNPLVNGAVTTNILAGITGSASGGMGIVLSAMGDKFIAAANQFDIPLEVMHRIVSMASGGMDTLPHNGAIITILTVTGLTHKQSYKDIFAITILKTVAVFLVIAFYTLTGLY
;
A
#
# COMPACT_ATOMS: atom_id res chain seq x y z
N VAL A 1 13.29 -17.30 -14.09
CA VAL A 1 12.67 -16.13 -13.44
C VAL A 1 13.07 -14.92 -14.25
N GLU A 2 12.13 -14.18 -14.83
CA GLU A 2 12.48 -12.89 -15.43
C GLU A 2 12.92 -11.94 -14.32
N LEU A 3 14.15 -11.42 -14.42
CA LEU A 3 14.75 -10.56 -13.40
C LEU A 3 13.88 -9.32 -13.12
N SER A 4 13.33 -8.71 -14.18
CA SER A 4 12.41 -7.56 -14.10
C SER A 4 11.23 -7.78 -13.16
N ALA A 5 10.68 -8.98 -13.11
CA ALA A 5 9.52 -9.31 -12.29
C ALA A 5 9.84 -9.43 -10.78
N VAL A 6 11.11 -9.67 -10.43
CA VAL A 6 11.51 -9.95 -9.04
C VAL A 6 12.46 -8.91 -8.45
N VAL A 7 13.08 -8.06 -9.27
CA VAL A 7 14.05 -7.04 -8.83
C VAL A 7 13.53 -6.20 -7.66
N GLY A 8 12.26 -5.79 -7.65
CA GLY A 8 11.68 -5.02 -6.55
C GLY A 8 11.70 -5.78 -5.21
N ILE A 9 11.29 -7.04 -5.21
CA ILE A 9 11.24 -7.89 -4.01
C ILE A 9 12.67 -8.15 -3.50
N TRP A 10 13.57 -8.54 -4.39
CA TRP A 10 14.96 -8.84 -4.04
C TRP A 10 15.72 -7.61 -3.54
N SER A 11 15.42 -6.43 -4.08
CA SER A 11 16.02 -5.17 -3.61
C SER A 11 15.67 -4.87 -2.16
N VAL A 12 14.41 -5.10 -1.76
CA VAL A 12 13.95 -4.91 -0.37
C VAL A 12 14.59 -5.94 0.56
N GLU A 13 14.65 -7.22 0.17
CA GLU A 13 15.28 -8.27 0.95
C GLU A 13 16.77 -8.01 1.19
N LEU A 14 17.50 -7.64 0.13
CA LEU A 14 18.92 -7.28 0.22
C LEU A 14 19.13 -6.06 1.11
N ALA A 15 18.31 -5.02 0.99
CA ALA A 15 18.38 -3.84 1.84
C ALA A 15 18.17 -4.18 3.33
N LEU A 16 17.22 -5.07 3.64
CA LEU A 16 16.97 -5.55 5.00
C LEU A 16 18.17 -6.34 5.55
N ILE A 17 18.76 -7.23 4.75
CA ILE A 17 19.97 -7.99 5.15
C ILE A 17 21.11 -7.03 5.46
N ILE A 18 21.36 -6.05 4.58
CA ILE A 18 22.41 -5.04 4.78
C ILE A 18 22.13 -4.23 6.06
N GLY A 19 20.88 -3.84 6.31
CA GLY A 19 20.48 -3.14 7.53
C GLY A 19 20.72 -3.95 8.80
N ILE A 20 20.40 -5.25 8.78
CA ILE A 20 20.68 -6.18 9.88
C ILE A 20 22.19 -6.27 10.13
N LEU A 21 22.98 -6.52 9.08
CA LEU A 21 24.43 -6.61 9.18
C LEU A 21 25.05 -5.31 9.71
N THR A 22 24.61 -4.16 9.20
CA THR A 22 25.07 -2.84 9.64
C THR A 22 24.75 -2.61 11.11
N THR A 23 23.55 -3.00 11.56
CA THR A 23 23.15 -2.90 12.97
C THR A 23 24.01 -3.79 13.87
N LEU A 24 24.29 -5.03 13.43
CA LEU A 24 25.19 -5.94 14.14
C LEU A 24 26.61 -5.38 14.25
N LEU A 25 27.14 -4.81 13.16
CA LEU A 25 28.49 -4.26 13.13
C LEU A 25 28.63 -3.02 14.04
N LEU A 26 27.69 -2.08 13.97
CA LEU A 26 27.77 -0.82 14.72
C LEU A 26 27.40 -0.98 16.20
N TYR A 27 26.48 -1.91 16.53
CA TYR A 27 25.90 -2.02 17.87
C TYR A 27 26.08 -3.40 18.52
N TRP A 28 27.10 -4.17 18.11
CA TRP A 28 27.36 -5.55 18.57
C TRP A 28 27.19 -5.76 20.07
N LYS A 29 27.86 -4.96 20.91
CA LYS A 29 27.78 -5.08 22.37
C LYS A 29 26.36 -4.90 22.90
N ARG A 30 25.57 -3.98 22.31
CA ARG A 30 24.19 -3.70 22.73
C ARG A 30 23.22 -4.80 22.26
N VAL A 31 23.46 -5.39 21.08
CA VAL A 31 22.66 -6.51 20.57
C VAL A 31 22.88 -7.78 21.38
N VAL A 32 24.14 -8.09 21.72
CA VAL A 32 24.49 -9.33 22.45
C VAL A 32 24.10 -9.25 23.94
N THR A 33 24.09 -8.05 24.53
CA THR A 33 23.67 -7.87 25.92
C THR A 33 22.16 -8.14 26.06
N GLY A 34 21.78 -9.19 26.78
CA GLY A 34 20.37 -9.56 26.94
C GLY A 34 19.74 -10.16 25.68
N PHE A 35 20.55 -10.76 24.80
CA PHE A 35 20.15 -11.27 23.49
C PHE A 35 18.85 -12.08 23.50
N GLN A 36 18.70 -13.05 24.41
CA GLN A 36 17.50 -13.90 24.49
C GLN A 36 16.23 -13.08 24.74
N ALA A 37 16.28 -12.11 25.67
CA ALA A 37 15.15 -11.25 25.95
C ALA A 37 14.83 -10.34 24.76
N GLY A 38 15.85 -9.73 24.15
CA GLY A 38 15.70 -8.89 22.97
C GLY A 38 15.12 -9.65 21.77
N LEU A 39 15.57 -10.89 21.53
CA LEU A 39 15.05 -11.77 20.49
C LEU A 39 13.58 -12.12 20.73
N ASN A 40 13.22 -12.52 21.95
CA ASN A 40 11.84 -12.87 22.28
C ASN A 40 10.89 -11.68 22.03
N THR A 41 11.28 -10.48 22.45
CA THR A 41 10.50 -9.25 22.16
C THR A 41 10.42 -8.97 20.67
N SER A 42 11.54 -9.11 19.93
CA SER A 42 11.58 -8.85 18.49
C SER A 42 10.73 -9.83 17.69
N ILE A 43 10.80 -11.12 18.03
CA ILE A 43 9.96 -12.17 17.43
C ILE A 43 8.48 -11.87 17.71
N GLY A 44 8.12 -11.50 18.94
CA GLY A 44 6.76 -11.11 19.28
C GLY A 44 6.24 -9.95 18.43
N GLY A 45 7.03 -8.88 18.27
CA GLY A 45 6.69 -7.74 17.43
C GLY A 45 6.55 -8.09 15.95
N ALA A 46 7.51 -8.86 15.40
CA ALA A 46 7.51 -9.27 14.01
C ALA A 46 6.35 -10.22 13.67
N LEU A 47 6.03 -11.16 14.56
CA LEU A 47 4.90 -12.07 14.40
C LEU A 47 3.58 -11.31 14.31
N LEU A 48 3.33 -10.36 15.22
CA LEU A 48 2.09 -9.56 15.18
C LEU A 48 1.97 -8.76 13.87
N ALA A 49 3.04 -8.09 13.44
CA ALA A 49 3.04 -7.33 12.19
C ALA A 49 2.79 -8.23 10.95
N THR A 50 3.43 -9.41 10.92
CA THR A 50 3.28 -10.38 9.83
C THR A 50 1.88 -10.98 9.80
N MET A 51 1.33 -11.35 10.96
CA MET A 51 -0.02 -11.91 11.07
C MET A 51 -1.09 -10.88 10.69
N ASN A 52 -0.93 -9.60 11.09
CA ASN A 52 -1.84 -8.53 10.68
C ASN A 52 -1.86 -8.37 9.15
N THR A 53 -0.68 -8.28 8.53
CA THR A 53 -0.56 -8.13 7.07
C THR A 53 -1.13 -9.35 6.32
N GLY A 54 -0.83 -10.56 6.81
CA GLY A 54 -1.34 -11.80 6.20
C GLY A 54 -2.86 -11.95 6.34
N ALA A 55 -3.41 -11.62 7.51
CA ALA A 55 -4.84 -11.65 7.77
C ALA A 55 -5.59 -10.63 6.90
N GLU A 56 -5.04 -9.43 6.72
CA GLU A 56 -5.59 -8.43 5.80
C GLU A 56 -5.63 -8.90 4.36
N PHE A 57 -4.54 -9.49 3.87
CA PHE A 57 -4.50 -10.00 2.51
C PHE A 57 -5.52 -11.13 2.31
N GLY A 58 -5.67 -12.01 3.30
CA GLY A 58 -6.71 -13.04 3.33
C GLY A 58 -8.13 -12.45 3.34
N PHE A 59 -8.39 -11.44 4.19
CA PHE A 59 -9.65 -10.71 4.21
C PHE A 59 -9.97 -10.06 2.87
N GLY A 60 -9.01 -9.35 2.27
CA GLY A 60 -9.14 -8.74 0.95
C GLY A 60 -9.48 -9.78 -0.12
N GLY A 61 -8.86 -10.96 -0.09
CA GLY A 61 -9.19 -12.07 -0.98
C GLY A 61 -10.64 -12.55 -0.85
N VAL A 62 -11.16 -12.66 0.38
CA VAL A 62 -12.58 -13.00 0.63
C VAL A 62 -13.50 -11.91 0.10
N ILE A 63 -13.19 -10.63 0.38
CA ILE A 63 -13.96 -9.49 -0.12
C ILE A 63 -14.01 -9.48 -1.65
N ALA A 64 -12.88 -9.73 -2.31
CA ALA A 64 -12.79 -9.77 -3.76
C ALA A 64 -13.66 -10.86 -4.40
N ALA A 65 -13.93 -11.95 -3.68
CA ALA A 65 -14.80 -13.03 -4.13
C ALA A 65 -16.31 -12.73 -3.96
N LEU A 66 -16.68 -11.68 -3.21
CA LEU A 66 -18.07 -11.34 -2.97
C LEU A 66 -18.69 -10.61 -4.17
N PRO A 67 -19.98 -10.87 -4.49
CA PRO A 67 -20.68 -10.17 -5.57
C PRO A 67 -20.71 -8.63 -5.40
N GLY A 68 -20.73 -8.16 -4.15
CA GLY A 68 -20.70 -6.73 -3.85
C GLY A 68 -19.43 -6.03 -4.35
N PHE A 69 -18.29 -6.72 -4.35
CA PHE A 69 -17.04 -6.18 -4.88
C PHE A 69 -17.13 -5.96 -6.41
N ALA A 70 -17.72 -6.91 -7.14
CA ALA A 70 -17.94 -6.77 -8.58
C ALA A 70 -18.86 -5.58 -8.90
N ILE A 71 -19.95 -5.41 -8.14
CA ILE A 71 -20.87 -4.27 -8.30
C ILE A 71 -20.13 -2.94 -8.10
N MET A 72 -19.35 -2.82 -7.02
CA MET A 72 -18.59 -1.60 -6.73
C MET A 72 -17.54 -1.32 -7.81
N ARG A 73 -16.77 -2.35 -8.19
CA ARG A 73 -15.76 -2.29 -9.26
C ARG A 73 -16.38 -1.81 -10.57
N ASP A 74 -17.47 -2.43 -10.99
CA ASP A 74 -18.07 -2.15 -12.29
C ASP A 74 -18.73 -0.76 -12.30
N GLY A 75 -19.40 -0.38 -11.20
CA GLY A 75 -19.99 0.95 -11.04
C GLY A 75 -18.96 2.08 -11.07
N ILE A 76 -17.85 1.94 -10.32
CA ILE A 76 -16.84 3.01 -10.27
C ILE A 76 -16.00 3.08 -11.56
N SER A 77 -15.76 1.93 -12.22
CA SER A 77 -14.86 1.84 -13.38
C SER A 77 -15.27 2.71 -14.58
N VAL A 78 -16.53 3.16 -14.65
CA VAL A 78 -17.06 3.99 -15.72
C VAL A 78 -17.37 5.44 -15.30
N THR A 79 -17.13 5.77 -14.03
CA THR A 79 -17.59 7.05 -13.46
C THR A 79 -16.79 8.25 -13.98
N PHE A 80 -15.49 8.08 -14.27
CA PHE A 80 -14.61 9.18 -14.66
C PHE A 80 -14.04 8.98 -16.06
N THR A 81 -14.08 10.04 -16.87
CA THR A 81 -13.58 10.05 -18.25
C THR A 81 -12.06 10.11 -18.32
N ASN A 82 -11.41 10.82 -17.39
CA ASN A 82 -9.95 10.85 -17.34
C ASN A 82 -9.43 9.52 -16.75
N PRO A 83 -8.59 8.77 -17.49
CA PRO A 83 -8.15 7.43 -17.08
C PRO A 83 -7.28 7.43 -15.81
N LEU A 84 -6.48 8.47 -15.57
CA LEU A 84 -5.67 8.59 -14.35
C LEU A 84 -6.54 8.89 -13.13
N VAL A 85 -7.53 9.77 -13.28
CA VAL A 85 -8.50 10.07 -12.22
C VAL A 85 -9.35 8.83 -11.92
N ASN A 86 -9.82 8.14 -12.96
CA ASN A 86 -10.57 6.90 -12.84
C ASN A 86 -9.76 5.83 -12.11
N GLY A 87 -8.51 5.60 -12.54
CA GLY A 87 -7.60 4.67 -11.90
C GLY A 87 -7.35 5.01 -10.44
N ALA A 88 -7.09 6.29 -10.13
CA ALA A 88 -6.86 6.74 -8.77
C ALA A 88 -8.08 6.51 -7.86
N VAL A 89 -9.26 6.97 -8.27
CA VAL A 89 -10.48 6.84 -7.45
C VAL A 89 -10.90 5.38 -7.31
N THR A 90 -10.89 4.63 -8.41
CA THR A 90 -11.20 3.19 -8.40
C THR A 90 -10.26 2.43 -7.47
N THR A 91 -8.95 2.68 -7.57
CA THR A 91 -7.97 2.01 -6.71
C THR A 91 -8.14 2.39 -5.26
N ASN A 92 -8.35 3.67 -4.96
CA ASN A 92 -8.52 4.14 -3.59
C ASN A 92 -9.75 3.50 -2.91
N ILE A 93 -10.89 3.46 -3.62
CA ILE A 93 -12.12 2.87 -3.09
C ILE A 93 -11.97 1.36 -2.92
N LEU A 94 -11.52 0.66 -3.96
CA LEU A 94 -11.42 -0.80 -3.91
C LEU A 94 -10.35 -1.27 -2.91
N ALA A 95 -9.19 -0.61 -2.85
CA ALA A 95 -8.17 -0.89 -1.84
C ALA A 95 -8.69 -0.58 -0.43
N GLY A 96 -9.44 0.51 -0.26
CA GLY A 96 -10.08 0.86 1.01
C GLY A 96 -11.05 -0.20 1.52
N ILE A 97 -11.86 -0.81 0.63
CA ILE A 97 -12.80 -1.89 1.02
C ILE A 97 -12.03 -3.17 1.39
N THR A 98 -10.87 -3.42 0.77
CA THR A 98 -10.00 -4.56 1.12
C THR A 98 -9.15 -4.33 2.37
N GLY A 99 -9.11 -3.10 2.90
CA GLY A 99 -8.47 -2.76 4.17
C GLY A 99 -6.95 -2.60 4.16
N SER A 100 -6.26 -2.93 3.05
CA SER A 100 -4.80 -2.91 2.95
C SER A 100 -4.33 -2.22 1.66
N ALA A 101 -3.41 -1.27 1.75
CA ALA A 101 -2.94 -0.52 0.59
C ALA A 101 -2.16 -1.37 -0.42
N SER A 102 -1.19 -2.18 0.05
CA SER A 102 -0.36 -3.03 -0.82
C SER A 102 -1.14 -4.27 -1.27
N GLY A 103 -1.87 -4.91 -0.36
CA GLY A 103 -2.71 -6.07 -0.69
C GLY A 103 -3.87 -5.71 -1.62
N GLY A 104 -4.56 -4.62 -1.31
CA GLY A 104 -5.67 -4.08 -2.09
C GLY A 104 -5.25 -3.64 -3.48
N MET A 105 -4.06 -3.03 -3.63
CA MET A 105 -3.52 -2.74 -4.97
C MET A 105 -3.34 -4.01 -5.80
N GLY A 106 -2.84 -5.09 -5.21
CA GLY A 106 -2.70 -6.39 -5.90
C GLY A 106 -4.04 -6.94 -6.37
N ILE A 107 -5.08 -6.86 -5.52
CA ILE A 107 -6.44 -7.26 -5.86
C ILE A 107 -7.02 -6.37 -6.98
N VAL A 108 -6.84 -5.06 -6.87
CA VAL A 108 -7.30 -4.10 -7.88
C VAL A 108 -6.62 -4.37 -9.22
N LEU A 109 -5.30 -4.50 -9.25
CA LEU A 109 -4.57 -4.77 -10.50
C LEU A 109 -4.96 -6.12 -11.09
N SER A 110 -5.23 -7.14 -10.26
CA SER A 110 -5.75 -8.42 -10.74
C SER A 110 -7.15 -8.32 -11.35
N ALA A 111 -7.99 -7.42 -10.81
CA ALA A 111 -9.38 -7.27 -11.25
C ALA A 111 -9.59 -6.22 -12.37
N MET A 112 -8.70 -5.23 -12.47
CA MET A 112 -8.85 -4.01 -13.28
C MET A 112 -7.64 -3.71 -14.17
N GLY A 113 -6.55 -4.47 -14.07
CA GLY A 113 -5.30 -4.21 -14.78
C GLY A 113 -5.49 -4.08 -16.29
N ASP A 114 -6.20 -5.02 -16.91
CA ASP A 114 -6.47 -4.98 -18.36
C ASP A 114 -7.26 -3.74 -18.78
N LYS A 115 -8.24 -3.31 -17.95
CA LYS A 115 -9.00 -2.07 -18.19
C LYS A 115 -8.10 -0.84 -18.08
N PHE A 116 -7.21 -0.79 -17.09
CA PHE A 116 -6.25 0.31 -16.94
C PHE A 116 -5.24 0.35 -18.09
N ILE A 117 -4.75 -0.81 -18.55
CA ILE A 117 -3.85 -0.90 -19.71
C ILE A 117 -4.58 -0.43 -20.98
N ALA A 118 -5.80 -0.90 -21.22
CA ALA A 118 -6.59 -0.47 -22.37
C ALA A 118 -6.85 1.05 -22.35
N ALA A 119 -7.20 1.60 -21.19
CA ALA A 119 -7.41 3.04 -21.02
C ALA A 119 -6.09 3.82 -21.19
N ALA A 120 -4.97 3.34 -20.65
CA ALA A 120 -3.68 3.98 -20.82
C ALA A 120 -3.27 4.02 -22.30
N ASN A 121 -3.41 2.92 -23.02
CA ASN A 121 -3.11 2.83 -24.45
C ASN A 121 -4.03 3.72 -25.30
N GLN A 122 -5.32 3.84 -24.94
CA GLN A 122 -6.26 4.69 -25.65
C GLN A 122 -5.92 6.19 -25.54
N PHE A 123 -5.38 6.62 -24.40
CA PHE A 123 -5.06 8.02 -24.12
C PHE A 123 -3.56 8.33 -24.24
N ASP A 124 -2.77 7.41 -24.81
CA ASP A 124 -1.31 7.52 -24.99
C ASP A 124 -0.56 7.84 -23.67
N ILE A 125 -0.98 7.18 -22.59
CA ILE A 125 -0.38 7.33 -21.27
C ILE A 125 0.60 6.19 -21.03
N PRO A 126 1.87 6.48 -20.67
CA PRO A 126 2.82 5.43 -20.32
C PRO A 126 2.33 4.61 -19.13
N LEU A 127 2.45 3.28 -19.23
CA LEU A 127 2.00 2.36 -18.17
C LEU A 127 2.68 2.63 -16.83
N GLU A 128 3.91 3.15 -16.85
CA GLU A 128 4.62 3.58 -15.64
C GLU A 128 3.88 4.69 -14.89
N VAL A 129 3.30 5.66 -15.60
CA VAL A 129 2.51 6.75 -15.01
C VAL A 129 1.26 6.18 -14.37
N MET A 130 0.54 5.32 -15.10
CA MET A 130 -0.65 4.66 -14.58
C MET A 130 -0.33 3.85 -13.32
N HIS A 131 0.76 3.08 -13.34
CA HIS A 131 1.19 2.29 -12.19
C HIS A 131 1.59 3.17 -10.99
N ARG A 132 2.30 4.29 -11.21
CA ARG A 132 2.63 5.25 -10.14
C ARG A 132 1.38 5.85 -9.51
N ILE A 133 0.41 6.26 -10.32
CA ILE A 133 -0.86 6.82 -9.84
C ILE A 133 -1.68 5.78 -9.07
N VAL A 134 -1.85 4.57 -9.60
CA VAL A 134 -2.52 3.45 -8.91
C VAL A 134 -1.81 3.15 -7.59
N SER A 135 -0.48 3.13 -7.60
CA SER A 135 0.31 2.85 -6.40
C SER A 135 0.17 3.92 -5.33
N MET A 136 0.20 5.20 -5.72
CA MET A 136 -0.04 6.30 -4.81
C MET A 136 -1.49 6.35 -4.32
N ALA A 137 -2.46 5.94 -5.14
CA ALA A 137 -3.87 5.99 -4.79
C ALA A 137 -4.30 4.88 -3.80
N SER A 138 -3.61 3.74 -3.77
CA SER A 138 -4.07 2.58 -2.99
C SER A 138 -4.15 2.81 -1.48
N GLY A 139 -3.31 3.68 -0.93
CA GLY A 139 -3.36 4.04 0.49
C GLY A 139 -4.13 5.32 0.79
N GLY A 140 -5.07 5.77 -0.05
CA GLY A 140 -5.82 7.00 0.22
C GLY A 140 -6.82 6.84 1.37
N MET A 141 -7.40 5.63 1.49
CA MET A 141 -8.29 5.24 2.58
C MET A 141 -7.56 4.62 3.78
N ASP A 142 -6.23 4.77 3.87
CA ASP A 142 -5.45 4.27 5.01
C ASP A 142 -5.91 4.87 6.34
N THR A 143 -6.64 5.98 6.32
CA THR A 143 -7.30 6.62 7.47
C THR A 143 -8.25 5.72 8.26
N LEU A 144 -8.80 4.68 7.63
CA LEU A 144 -9.85 3.88 8.24
C LEU A 144 -9.32 3.05 9.42
N PRO A 145 -10.09 2.90 10.52
CA PRO A 145 -9.59 2.32 11.78
C PRO A 145 -9.24 0.83 11.70
N HIS A 146 -9.63 0.16 10.62
CA HIS A 146 -9.31 -1.25 10.38
C HIS A 146 -8.02 -1.45 9.59
N ASN A 147 -7.34 -0.36 9.20
CA ASN A 147 -6.05 -0.43 8.52
C ASN A 147 -4.96 -0.92 9.48
N GLY A 148 -4.29 -2.02 9.14
CA GLY A 148 -3.31 -2.68 9.99
C GLY A 148 -1.97 -1.98 10.07
N ALA A 149 -1.64 -1.09 9.12
CA ALA A 149 -0.50 -0.19 9.29
C ALA A 149 -0.77 0.79 10.45
N ILE A 150 -2.00 1.32 10.56
CA ILE A 150 -2.43 2.11 11.73
C ILE A 150 -2.41 1.27 13.00
N ILE A 151 -2.96 0.05 12.97
CA ILE A 151 -3.00 -0.79 14.18
C ILE A 151 -1.58 -1.11 14.66
N THR A 152 -0.68 -1.42 13.72
CA THR A 152 0.73 -1.70 14.02
C THR A 152 1.44 -0.48 14.59
N ILE A 153 1.32 0.71 13.97
CA ILE A 153 2.01 1.91 14.48
C ILE A 153 1.50 2.31 15.86
N LEU A 154 0.19 2.21 16.12
CA LEU A 154 -0.39 2.50 17.43
C LEU A 154 0.08 1.50 18.48
N THR A 155 0.16 0.22 18.13
CA THR A 155 0.68 -0.83 19.02
C THR A 155 2.15 -0.60 19.37
N VAL A 156 2.98 -0.25 18.39
CA VAL A 156 4.42 0.00 18.60
C VAL A 156 4.67 1.29 19.37
N THR A 157 3.88 2.34 19.13
CA THR A 157 4.01 3.63 19.82
C THR A 157 3.31 3.68 21.18
N GLY A 158 2.48 2.69 21.49
CA GLY A 158 1.67 2.65 22.71
C GLY A 158 0.56 3.71 22.74
N LEU A 159 0.14 4.21 21.57
CA LEU A 159 -0.88 5.24 21.44
C LEU A 159 -2.25 4.63 21.17
N THR A 160 -3.30 5.31 21.63
CA THR A 160 -4.68 4.95 21.29
C THR A 160 -5.12 5.65 20.02
N HIS A 161 -6.10 5.07 19.31
CA HIS A 161 -6.74 5.72 18.17
C HIS A 161 -7.18 7.15 18.51
N LYS A 162 -7.82 7.37 19.67
CA LYS A 162 -8.28 8.69 20.10
C LYS A 162 -7.16 9.75 20.15
N GLN A 163 -5.93 9.34 20.46
CA GLN A 163 -4.78 10.24 20.55
C GLN A 163 -4.22 10.58 19.17
N SER A 164 -4.00 9.58 18.31
CA SER A 164 -3.27 9.78 17.04
C SER A 164 -4.16 9.98 15.82
N TYR A 165 -5.46 9.74 15.90
CA TYR A 165 -6.33 9.72 14.71
C TYR A 165 -6.36 11.05 13.96
N LYS A 166 -6.23 12.18 14.65
CA LYS A 166 -6.16 13.50 14.00
C LYS A 166 -4.93 13.63 13.11
N ASP A 167 -3.77 13.21 13.61
CA ASP A 167 -2.51 13.29 12.88
C ASP A 167 -2.51 12.32 11.69
N ILE A 168 -3.00 11.10 11.92
CA ILE A 168 -3.20 10.09 10.87
C ILE A 168 -4.10 10.65 9.77
N PHE A 169 -5.27 11.16 10.13
CA PHE A 169 -6.25 11.72 9.20
C PHE A 169 -5.68 12.89 8.38
N ALA A 170 -4.91 13.78 9.02
CA ALA A 170 -4.28 14.89 8.32
C ALA A 170 -3.26 14.40 7.27
N ILE A 171 -2.41 13.44 7.64
CA ILE A 171 -1.37 12.89 6.75
C ILE A 171 -2.00 12.13 5.59
N THR A 172 -3.00 11.28 5.84
CA THR A 172 -3.65 10.46 4.82
C THR A 172 -4.45 11.31 3.83
N ILE A 173 -5.13 12.38 4.28
CA ILE A 173 -5.76 13.33 3.37
C ILE A 173 -4.72 14.05 2.52
N LEU A 174 -3.65 14.56 3.13
CA LEU A 174 -2.60 15.26 2.38
C LEU A 174 -2.01 14.35 1.30
N LYS A 175 -1.75 13.09 1.65
CA LYS A 175 -1.29 12.06 0.72
C LYS A 175 -2.30 11.78 -0.40
N THR A 176 -3.60 11.71 -0.07
CA THR A 176 -4.67 11.50 -1.07
C THR A 176 -4.77 12.67 -2.04
N VAL A 177 -4.67 13.90 -1.54
CA VAL A 177 -4.65 15.12 -2.37
C VAL A 177 -3.42 15.16 -3.27
N ALA A 178 -2.25 14.72 -2.77
CA ALA A 178 -1.02 14.67 -3.55
C ALA A 178 -1.17 13.84 -4.84
N VAL A 179 -1.96 12.77 -4.83
CA VAL A 179 -2.23 11.98 -6.05
C VAL A 179 -2.86 12.85 -7.14
N PHE A 180 -3.88 13.64 -6.79
CA PHE A 180 -4.55 14.51 -7.76
C PHE A 180 -3.66 15.66 -8.22
N LEU A 181 -2.75 16.15 -7.36
CA LEU A 181 -1.74 17.13 -7.76
C LEU A 181 -0.75 16.54 -8.78
N VAL A 182 -0.30 15.31 -8.59
CA VAL A 182 0.57 14.62 -9.55
C VAL A 182 -0.17 14.38 -10.88
N ILE A 183 -1.44 13.98 -10.84
CA ILE A 183 -2.27 13.85 -12.05
C ILE A 183 -2.38 15.20 -12.78
N ALA A 184 -2.65 16.29 -12.04
CA ALA A 184 -2.74 17.62 -12.62
C ALA A 184 -1.41 18.06 -13.24
N PHE A 185 -0.30 17.85 -12.53
CA PHE A 185 1.04 18.16 -13.02
C PHE A 185 1.35 17.39 -14.32
N TYR A 186 1.12 16.08 -14.35
CA TYR A 186 1.32 15.27 -15.55
C TYR A 186 0.42 15.74 -16.70
N THR A 187 -0.86 16.02 -16.42
CA THR A 187 -1.81 16.46 -17.45
C THR A 187 -1.42 17.82 -18.05
N LEU A 188 -0.77 18.69 -17.28
CA LEU A 188 -0.33 20.02 -17.72
C LEU A 188 1.04 20.02 -18.40
N THR A 189 1.95 19.13 -18.00
CA THR A 189 3.36 19.18 -18.42
C THR A 189 3.79 18.01 -19.30
N GLY A 190 3.08 16.88 -19.25
CA GLY A 190 3.50 15.62 -19.85
C GLY A 190 4.69 14.95 -19.16
N LEU A 191 5.19 15.49 -18.05
CA LEU A 191 6.37 14.99 -17.33
C LEU A 191 5.95 14.08 -16.17
N TYR A 192 6.68 12.98 -15.95
CA TYR A 192 6.34 11.96 -14.94
C TYR A 192 7.53 11.34 -14.20
#